data_AF-A0A2Z2PD73-F1
#
_entry.id   AF-A0A2Z2PD73-F1
#
_cell.length_a   1.000
_cell.length_b   1.000
_cell.length_c   1.000
_cell.angle_alpha   90.00
_cell.angle_beta   90.00
_cell.angle_gamma   90.00
#
_symmetry.space_group_name_H-M   'P 1'
#
loop_
_entity.id
_entity.type
_entity.pdbx_description
1 polymer ?
#
loop_
_entity_poly.entity_id
_entity_poly.type
_entity_poly.pdbx_seq_one_letter_code
_entity_poly.pdbx_strand_id
1 'polypeptide(L)'
;MAYDRNISIADAIKSYYALPRNHRVHWSKARKDEVVRAVRERAISFHEARERYLLSRSEFEQWEAEYLAGGGDQQARVGQDA
;
A
#
# COMPACT_ATOMS: atom_id res chain seq x y z
N MET A 1 14.37 -6.18 -17.23
CA MET A 1 13.90 -6.38 -15.84
C MET A 1 12.93 -7.54 -15.84
N ALA A 2 13.33 -8.70 -15.30
CA ALA A 2 12.45 -9.85 -15.18
C ALA A 2 11.63 -9.67 -13.90
N TYR A 3 10.31 -9.57 -14.03
CA TYR A 3 9.42 -9.56 -12.88
C TYR A 3 9.51 -10.91 -12.17
N ASP A 4 9.60 -10.87 -10.85
CA ASP A 4 9.58 -12.06 -10.01
C ASP A 4 8.23 -12.76 -10.19
N ARG A 5 8.29 -14.03 -10.60
CA ARG A 5 7.13 -14.84 -11.00
C ARG A 5 6.18 -15.21 -9.85
N ASN A 6 6.55 -14.91 -8.59
CA ASN A 6 5.67 -15.13 -7.44
C ASN A 6 4.79 -13.93 -7.09
N ILE A 7 4.98 -12.79 -7.75
CA ILE A 7 4.08 -11.65 -7.60
C ILE A 7 2.92 -11.87 -8.56
N SER A 8 1.72 -12.12 -8.02
CA SER A 8 0.49 -12.07 -8.79
C SER A 8 0.34 -10.67 -9.36
N ILE A 9 0.76 -10.50 -10.63
CA ILE A 9 0.70 -9.22 -11.35
C ILE A 9 -0.73 -8.70 -11.35
N ALA A 10 -1.72 -9.59 -11.37
CA ALA A 10 -3.14 -9.25 -11.26
C ALA A 10 -3.48 -8.60 -9.91
N ASP A 11 -2.95 -9.11 -8.79
CA ASP A 11 -3.19 -8.51 -7.46
C ASP A 11 -2.42 -7.20 -7.28
N ALA A 12 -1.20 -7.11 -7.80
CA ALA A 12 -0.45 -5.86 -7.83
C ALA A 12 -1.18 -4.77 -8.64
N ILE A 13 -1.75 -5.13 -9.80
CA ILE A 13 -2.54 -4.23 -10.64
C ILE A 13 -3.87 -3.84 -9.97
N LYS A 14 -4.59 -4.80 -9.36
CA LYS A 14 -5.83 -4.50 -8.61
C LYS A 14 -5.56 -3.58 -7.44
N SER A 15 -4.53 -3.87 -6.66
CA SER A 15 -4.04 -3.03 -5.56
C SER A 15 -3.73 -1.62 -6.07
N TYR A 16 -3.00 -1.50 -7.19
CA TYR A 16 -2.67 -0.23 -7.82
C TYR A 16 -3.89 0.64 -8.17
N TYR A 17 -4.93 0.03 -8.76
CA TYR A 17 -6.14 0.75 -9.16
C TYR A 17 -7.10 1.05 -8.00
N ALA A 18 -7.00 0.31 -6.89
CA ALA A 18 -7.75 0.60 -5.67
C ALA A 18 -7.21 1.85 -4.95
N LEU A 19 -5.93 2.19 -5.17
CA LEU A 19 -5.32 3.35 -4.54
C LEU A 19 -5.90 4.68 -5.06
N PRO A 20 -6.02 5.71 -4.19
CA PRO A 20 -6.41 7.05 -4.59
C PRO A 20 -5.61 7.55 -5.79
N ARG A 21 -6.27 8.16 -6.78
CA ARG A 21 -5.55 8.75 -7.93
C ARG A 21 -4.64 9.91 -7.53
N ASN A 22 -5.09 10.72 -6.57
CA ASN A 22 -4.42 11.95 -6.16
C ASN A 22 -4.32 12.04 -4.62
N HIS A 23 -3.38 12.85 -4.12
CA HIS A 23 -3.20 13.13 -2.69
C HIS A 23 -4.39 13.84 -2.02
N ARG A 24 -5.24 14.52 -2.80
CA ARG A 24 -6.33 15.37 -2.31
C ARG A 24 -7.58 14.55 -1.97
N VAL A 25 -7.42 13.63 -1.03
CA VAL A 25 -8.48 12.73 -0.54
C VAL A 25 -8.52 12.76 0.98
N HIS A 26 -9.64 12.32 1.55
CA HIS A 26 -9.69 12.09 2.98
C HIS A 26 -8.92 10.80 3.33
N TRP A 27 -7.79 10.98 4.02
CA TRP A 27 -6.96 9.90 4.55
C TRP A 27 -7.59 9.25 5.78
N SER A 28 -8.46 8.27 5.54
CA SER A 28 -8.91 7.34 6.58
C SER A 28 -7.81 6.32 6.90
N LYS A 29 -7.89 5.68 8.06
CA LYS A 29 -6.96 4.61 8.45
C LYS A 29 -6.85 3.52 7.37
N ALA A 30 -7.99 3.05 6.86
CA ALA A 30 -8.03 2.02 5.81
C ALA A 30 -7.23 2.44 4.56
N ARG A 31 -7.35 3.69 4.09
CA ARG A 31 -6.60 4.16 2.91
C ARG A 31 -5.10 4.27 3.16
N LYS A 32 -4.71 4.67 4.37
CA LYS A 32 -3.29 4.69 4.76
C LYS A 32 -2.74 3.26 4.77
N ASP A 33 -3.48 2.33 5.35
CA ASP A 33 -3.13 0.91 5.40
C ASP A 33 -2.98 0.31 4.00
N GLU A 34 -3.87 0.65 3.05
CA GLU A 34 -3.78 0.22 1.64
C GLU A 34 -2.51 0.74 0.95
N VAL A 35 -2.13 2.02 1.16
CA VAL A 35 -0.89 2.58 0.61
C VAL A 35 0.35 1.89 1.21
N VAL A 36 0.37 1.70 2.53
CA VAL A 36 1.47 1.01 3.23
C VAL A 36 1.60 -0.42 2.71
N ARG A 37 0.48 -1.15 2.62
CA ARG A 37 0.43 -2.49 2.06
C ARG A 37 0.97 -2.53 0.64
N ALA A 38 0.51 -1.65 -0.24
CA ALA A 38 0.93 -1.60 -1.64
C ALA A 38 2.45 -1.31 -1.79
N VAL A 39 3.03 -0.49 -0.92
CA VAL A 39 4.48 -0.27 -0.88
C VAL A 39 5.22 -1.52 -0.38
N ARG A 40 4.73 -2.17 0.69
CA ARG A 40 5.36 -3.37 1.26
C ARG A 40 5.30 -4.59 0.34
N GLU A 41 4.18 -4.78 -0.35
CA GLU A 41 3.98 -5.82 -1.37
C GLU A 41 4.66 -5.48 -2.71
N ARG A 42 5.34 -4.32 -2.80
CA ARG A 42 6.01 -3.83 -4.02
C ARG A 42 5.07 -3.63 -5.21
N ALA A 43 3.78 -3.43 -4.96
CA ALA A 43 2.81 -3.04 -6.00
C ALA A 43 3.09 -1.60 -6.48
N ILE A 44 3.59 -0.74 -5.60
CA ILE A 44 4.16 0.57 -5.92
C ILE A 44 5.49 0.78 -5.19
N SER A 45 6.32 1.67 -5.71
CA SER A 45 7.54 2.09 -4.99
C SER A 45 7.24 3.19 -3.96
N PHE A 46 8.08 3.32 -2.93
CA PHE A 46 7.99 4.45 -1.99
C PHE A 46 8.17 5.80 -2.70
N HIS A 47 9.02 5.85 -3.73
CA HIS A 47 9.22 7.06 -4.52
C HIS A 47 7.93 7.48 -5.24
N GLU A 48 7.25 6.52 -5.86
CA GLU A 48 5.95 6.75 -6.50
C GLU A 48 4.89 7.17 -5.47
N ALA A 49 4.83 6.53 -4.30
CA ALA A 49 3.92 6.91 -3.22
C ALA A 49 4.16 8.37 -2.77
N ARG A 50 5.42 8.79 -2.66
CA ARG A 50 5.81 10.16 -2.31
C ARG A 50 5.41 11.17 -3.37
N GLU A 51 5.60 10.87 -4.66
CA GLU A 51 5.19 11.77 -5.73
C GLU A 51 3.67 11.89 -5.84
N ARG A 52 2.96 10.76 -5.71
CA ARG A 52 1.50 10.70 -5.90
C ARG A 52 0.72 11.23 -4.70
N TYR A 53 1.22 10.99 -3.49
CA TYR A 53 0.55 11.34 -2.22
C TYR A 53 1.21 12.47 -1.45
N LEU A 54 2.33 13.01 -1.94
CA LEU A 54 3.11 14.07 -1.29
C LEU A 54 3.58 13.70 0.13
N LEU A 55 3.79 12.40 0.38
CA LEU A 55 4.18 11.88 1.68
C LEU A 55 5.66 12.18 1.96
N SER A 56 5.93 12.65 3.16
CA SER A 56 7.28 12.64 3.70
C SER A 56 7.65 11.23 4.17
N ARG A 57 8.96 10.97 4.33
CA ARG A 57 9.44 9.69 4.86
C ARG A 57 8.92 9.42 6.28
N SER A 58 8.97 10.42 7.16
CA SER A 58 8.48 10.31 8.53
C SER A 58 6.96 10.10 8.58
N GLU A 59 6.20 10.68 7.65
CA GLU A 59 4.75 10.48 7.55
C GLU A 59 4.42 9.04 7.14
N PHE A 60 5.17 8.48 6.19
CA PHE A 60 5.04 7.07 5.82
C PHE A 60 5.44 6.12 6.95
N GLU A 61 6.54 6.41 7.66
CA GLU A 61 6.98 5.60 8.81
C GLU A 61 5.93 5.57 9.94
N GLN A 62 5.23 6.69 10.18
CA GLN A 62 4.11 6.72 11.12
C GLN A 62 2.95 5.84 10.65
N TRP A 63 2.58 5.90 9.38
CA TRP A 63 1.51 5.05 8.85
C TRP A 63 1.89 3.56 8.90
N GLU A 64 3.16 3.24 8.64
CA GLU A 64 3.65 1.87 8.75
C GLU A 64 3.61 1.36 10.20
N ALA A 65 3.98 2.19 11.17
CA ALA A 65 3.87 1.84 12.58
C ALA A 65 2.40 1.59 12.98
N GLU A 66 1.46 2.44 12.55
CA GLU A 66 0.01 2.26 12.77
C GLU A 66 -0.53 0.98 12.11
N TYR A 67 -0.06 0.67 10.89
CA TYR A 67 -0.41 -0.54 10.15
C TYR A 67 0.05 -1.81 10.88
N LEU A 68 1.30 -1.82 11.37
CA LEU A 68 1.86 -2.96 12.11
C LEU A 68 1.19 -3.12 13.47
N ALA A 69 0.93 -2.03 14.20
CA ALA A 69 0.24 -2.05 15.47
C ALA A 69 -1.21 -2.56 15.35
N GLY A 70 -1.87 -2.27 14.22
CA GLY A 70 -3.22 -2.75 13.91
C GLY A 70 -3.29 -4.19 13.38
N GLY A 71 -2.16 -4.90 13.28
CA GLY A 71 -2.11 -6.24 12.71
C GLY A 71 -2.43 -6.28 11.22
N GLY A 72 -2.06 -5.25 10.45
CA GLY A 72 -2.42 -5.10 9.04
C GLY A 72 -2.01 -6.30 8.16
N ASP A 73 -0.89 -6.95 8.47
CA ASP A 73 -0.44 -8.19 7.82
C ASP A 73 -1.45 -9.34 8.00
N GLN A 74 -2.15 -9.35 9.14
CA GLN A 74 -3.14 -10.36 9.47
C GLN A 74 -4.49 -10.15 8.80
N GLN A 75 -4.85 -8.90 8.52
CA GLN A 75 -6.06 -8.55 7.77
C GLN A 75 -5.86 -8.75 6.26
N ALA A 76 -4.64 -8.50 5.76
CA ALA A 76 -4.28 -8.68 4.37
C ALA A 76 -4.42 -10.14 3.89
N ARG A 77 -3.99 -11.10 4.72
CA ARG A 77 -4.08 -12.55 4.45
C ARG A 77 -5.51 -13.10 4.50
N VAL A 78 -6.40 -12.55 5.34
CA VAL A 78 -7.80 -13.00 5.45
C VAL A 78 -8.63 -12.62 4.23
N GLY A 79 -8.28 -11.53 3.53
CA GLY A 79 -8.97 -11.10 2.30
C GLY A 79 -8.55 -11.83 1.02
N GLN A 80 -7.55 -12.71 1.05
CA GLN A 80 -7.10 -13.49 -0.11
C GLN A 80 -7.72 -14.90 -0.20
N ASP A 81 -8.37 -15.38 0.87
CA ASP A 81 -8.99 -16.72 0.97
C ASP A 81 -10.53 -16.70 0.80
N ALA A 82 -11.12 -15.58 0.37
CA ALA A 82 -12.56 -15.40 0.20
C ALA A 82 -12.97 -15.12 -1.25
#